data_AF-A0A9D9SZJ2-F1
#
_entry.id   AF-A0A9D9SZJ2-F1
#
_cell.length_a   1.000
_cell.length_b   1.000
_cell.length_c   1.000
_cell.angle_alpha   90.00
_cell.angle_beta   90.00
_cell.angle_gamma   90.00
#
_symmetry.space_group_name_H-M   'P 1'
#
loop_
_entity.id
_entity.type
_entity.pdbx_description
1 polymer ?
#
loop_
_entity_poly.entity_id
_entity_poly.type
_entity_poly.pdbx_seq_one_letter_code
_entity_poly.pdbx_strand_id
1 'polypeptide(L)'
;LLALISDHGAKPAGHPGIDANAILQDAGLLARDAAGKIDWSQTRALARPVCWIHINQEGRDPDGIVHGGEHYRAVQDEIIQALSDYVEPTSGRKPVLFALRKEDARFLNIYGEQAGDVVYALKHDHGYQHGPFLPTADWQGGSLRGLFALSGPGIRKGVQIERNVWCIDLVPTICHLAGWPVPRDTEGAVIYQAFEEPGC
;
A
#
# COMPACT_ATOMS: atom_id res chain seq x y z
N LEU A 1 1.22 -24.12 20.91
CA LEU A 1 1.74 -22.88 20.31
C LEU A 1 0.59 -21.88 20.25
N LEU A 2 0.84 -20.64 20.67
CA LEU A 2 -0.05 -19.49 20.48
C LEU A 2 0.68 -18.48 19.61
N ALA A 3 0.01 -17.99 18.56
CA ALA A 3 0.48 -16.90 17.72
C ALA A 3 -0.56 -15.77 17.76
N LEU A 4 -0.14 -14.57 18.13
CA LEU A 4 -0.93 -13.35 18.08
C LEU A 4 -0.38 -12.45 16.98
N ILE A 5 -1.21 -12.14 16.00
CA ILE A 5 -0.85 -11.38 14.81
C ILE A 5 -1.91 -10.31 14.59
N SER A 6 -1.49 -9.17 14.06
CA SER A 6 -2.38 -8.17 13.47
C SER A 6 -2.06 -8.01 11.98
N ASP A 7 -3.10 -7.80 11.18
CA ASP A 7 -3.01 -7.52 9.75
C ASP A 7 -2.32 -6.18 9.45
N HIS A 8 -2.58 -5.17 10.28
CA HIS A 8 -1.89 -3.88 10.25
C HIS A 8 -2.03 -3.12 11.58
N GLY A 9 -1.11 -2.19 11.84
CA GLY A 9 -1.27 -1.22 12.91
C GLY A 9 -2.27 -0.10 12.57
N ALA A 10 -2.33 0.92 13.43
CA ALA A 10 -3.08 2.15 13.18
C ALA A 10 -2.34 3.34 13.81
N LYS A 11 -2.36 4.48 13.11
CA LYS A 11 -1.94 5.76 13.66
C LYS A 11 -3.14 6.68 13.91
N PRO A 12 -3.03 7.73 14.74
CA PRO A 12 -4.03 8.81 14.80
C PRO A 12 -4.08 9.62 13.50
N ALA A 13 -5.16 10.40 13.34
CA ALA A 13 -5.39 11.13 12.11
C ALA A 13 -4.42 12.29 12.05
N GLY A 14 -3.75 12.43 10.91
CA GLY A 14 -2.99 13.62 10.57
C GLY A 14 -3.91 14.59 9.84
N HIS A 15 -3.85 15.86 10.22
CA HIS A 15 -4.56 16.91 9.50
C HIS A 15 -3.56 17.84 8.82
N PRO A 16 -3.86 18.29 7.60
CA PRO A 16 -5.03 17.93 6.78
C PRO A 16 -4.89 16.59 6.02
N GLY A 17 -6.02 16.06 5.53
CA GLY A 17 -6.04 14.95 4.58
C GLY A 17 -5.83 15.42 3.15
N ILE A 18 -5.82 14.49 2.19
CA ILE A 18 -5.81 14.82 0.76
C ILE A 18 -7.03 14.25 0.06
N ASP A 19 -7.49 14.92 -1.00
CA ASP A 19 -8.42 14.36 -1.97
C ASP A 19 -7.66 14.10 -3.28
N ALA A 20 -7.28 12.86 -3.51
CA ALA A 20 -6.55 12.47 -4.71
C ALA A 20 -7.36 12.72 -6.00
N ASN A 21 -8.69 12.64 -5.96
CA ASN A 21 -9.51 12.94 -7.14
C ASN A 21 -9.57 14.45 -7.43
N ALA A 22 -9.53 15.29 -6.40
CA ALA A 22 -9.36 16.73 -6.61
C ALA A 22 -8.00 17.05 -7.25
N ILE A 23 -6.91 16.41 -6.79
CA ILE A 23 -5.57 16.57 -7.38
C ILE A 23 -5.56 16.17 -8.87
N LEU A 24 -6.18 15.02 -9.20
CA LEU A 24 -6.30 14.58 -10.58
C LEU A 24 -7.17 15.53 -11.42
N GLN A 25 -8.22 16.10 -10.83
CA GLN A 25 -9.08 17.06 -11.51
C GLN A 25 -8.33 18.36 -11.83
N ASP A 26 -7.58 18.90 -10.87
CA ASP A 26 -6.76 20.10 -11.05
C ASP A 26 -5.67 19.90 -12.12
N ALA A 27 -5.17 18.67 -12.25
CA ALA A 27 -4.21 18.27 -13.28
C ALA A 27 -4.86 17.95 -14.65
N GLY A 28 -6.18 18.04 -14.79
CA GLY A 28 -6.88 17.70 -16.04
C GLY A 28 -6.85 16.20 -16.40
N LEU A 29 -6.69 15.34 -15.40
CA LEU A 29 -6.73 13.87 -15.53
C LEU A 29 -8.12 13.30 -15.20
N LEU A 30 -8.90 14.02 -14.39
CA LEU A 30 -10.27 13.68 -14.04
C LEU A 30 -11.22 14.81 -14.45
N ALA A 31 -12.34 14.45 -15.07
CA ALA A 31 -13.37 15.40 -15.48
C ALA A 31 -14.69 15.11 -14.75
N ARG A 32 -15.46 16.18 -14.49
CA ARG A 32 -16.83 16.08 -13.97
C ARG A 32 -17.80 16.81 -14.87
N ASP A 33 -19.01 16.27 -15.00
CA ASP A 33 -20.11 16.91 -15.72
C ASP A 33 -20.72 18.07 -14.91
N ALA A 34 -21.69 18.77 -15.51
CA ALA A 34 -22.40 19.89 -14.86
C ALA A 34 -23.17 19.48 -13.59
N ALA A 35 -23.44 18.18 -13.38
CA ALA A 35 -24.07 17.65 -12.18
C ALA A 35 -23.03 17.17 -11.13
N GLY A 36 -21.73 17.35 -11.39
CA GLY A 36 -20.63 16.94 -10.51
C GLY A 36 -20.30 15.45 -10.55
N LYS A 37 -20.92 14.67 -11.45
CA LYS A 37 -20.61 13.26 -11.67
C LYS A 37 -19.37 13.13 -12.54
N ILE A 38 -18.67 11.99 -12.46
CA ILE A 38 -17.50 11.73 -13.32
C ILE A 38 -17.97 11.68 -14.77
N ASP A 39 -17.32 12.48 -15.63
CA ASP A 39 -17.45 12.37 -17.08
C ASP A 39 -16.38 11.40 -17.60
N TRP A 40 -16.78 10.16 -17.84
CA TRP A 40 -15.87 9.10 -18.30
C TRP A 40 -15.31 9.34 -19.70
N SER A 41 -16.00 10.09 -20.55
CA SER A 41 -15.53 10.41 -21.90
C SER A 41 -14.33 11.37 -21.91
N GLN A 42 -14.09 12.05 -20.79
CA GLN A 42 -12.99 13.01 -20.61
C GLN A 42 -12.05 12.64 -19.44
N THR A 43 -12.38 11.60 -18.67
CA THR A 43 -11.58 11.16 -17.51
C THR A 43 -10.56 10.13 -17.96
N ARG A 44 -9.27 10.44 -17.74
CA ARG A 44 -8.13 9.56 -18.03
C ARG A 44 -7.68 8.77 -16.80
N ALA A 45 -7.90 9.29 -15.60
CA ALA A 45 -7.50 8.64 -14.35
C ALA A 45 -8.48 8.90 -13.20
N LEU A 46 -8.62 7.92 -12.30
CA LEU A 46 -9.47 7.99 -11.12
C LEU A 46 -8.76 7.39 -9.91
N ALA A 47 -8.73 8.13 -8.80
CA ALA A 47 -8.34 7.61 -7.51
C ALA A 47 -9.45 6.71 -6.94
N ARG A 48 -9.09 5.48 -6.61
CA ARG A 48 -9.93 4.51 -5.89
C ARG A 48 -9.48 4.46 -4.42
N PRO A 49 -10.27 3.87 -3.51
CA PRO A 49 -9.94 3.83 -2.08
C PRO A 49 -8.53 3.31 -1.80
N VAL A 50 -8.00 3.62 -0.62
CA VAL A 50 -6.65 3.22 -0.17
C VAL A 50 -5.55 4.01 -0.88
N CYS A 51 -4.83 3.44 -1.85
CA CYS A 51 -3.57 3.99 -2.37
C CYS A 51 -3.44 3.91 -3.90
N TRP A 52 -4.56 3.74 -4.61
CA TRP A 52 -4.58 3.35 -6.02
C TRP A 52 -5.13 4.44 -6.92
N ILE A 53 -4.38 4.77 -7.98
CA ILE A 53 -4.92 5.49 -9.13
C ILE A 53 -5.07 4.50 -10.28
N HIS A 54 -6.26 4.46 -10.87
CA HIS A 54 -6.55 3.64 -12.05
C HIS A 54 -6.72 4.53 -13.27
N ILE A 55 -6.13 4.13 -14.38
CA ILE A 55 -6.26 4.73 -15.69
C ILE A 55 -7.55 4.21 -16.34
N ASN A 56 -8.30 5.06 -17.02
CA ASN A 56 -9.47 4.67 -17.80
C ASN A 56 -9.00 4.09 -19.14
N GLN A 57 -8.58 2.81 -19.14
CA GLN A 57 -7.83 2.20 -20.23
C GLN A 57 -8.78 1.58 -21.27
N GLU A 58 -8.54 1.89 -22.55
CA GLU A 58 -9.28 1.30 -23.68
C GLU A 58 -9.14 -0.23 -23.69
N GLY A 59 -10.27 -0.92 -23.87
CA GLY A 59 -10.33 -2.39 -23.93
C GLY A 59 -10.28 -3.09 -22.57
N ARG A 60 -9.96 -2.38 -21.48
CA ARG A 60 -10.06 -2.87 -20.10
C ARG A 60 -11.29 -2.29 -19.40
N ASP A 61 -11.46 -0.99 -19.52
CA ASP A 61 -12.51 -0.23 -18.85
C ASP A 61 -13.67 0.07 -19.83
N PRO A 62 -14.95 0.05 -19.39
CA PRO A 62 -16.11 0.17 -20.28
C PRO A 62 -16.11 1.42 -21.16
N ASP A 63 -15.61 2.54 -20.62
CA ASP A 63 -15.54 3.84 -21.27
C ASP A 63 -14.08 4.28 -21.49
N GLY A 64 -13.17 3.31 -21.64
CA GLY A 64 -11.73 3.52 -21.71
C GLY A 64 -11.29 4.42 -22.86
N ILE A 65 -10.64 5.54 -22.55
CA ILE A 65 -10.12 6.51 -23.53
C ILE A 65 -8.60 6.53 -23.61
N VAL A 66 -7.90 5.87 -22.68
CA VAL A 66 -6.43 5.81 -22.67
C VAL A 66 -5.96 4.56 -23.40
N HIS A 67 -5.37 4.75 -24.57
CA HIS A 67 -4.74 3.71 -25.37
C HIS A 67 -3.50 3.10 -24.65
N GLY A 68 -3.21 1.83 -24.94
CA GLY A 68 -2.02 1.15 -24.42
C GLY A 68 -0.68 1.71 -24.93
N GLY A 69 0.42 1.11 -24.49
CA GLY A 69 1.77 1.49 -24.94
C GLY A 69 2.23 2.83 -24.38
N GLU A 70 2.76 3.70 -25.23
CA GLU A 70 3.33 4.99 -24.83
C GLU A 70 2.28 5.95 -24.26
N HIS A 71 1.03 5.92 -24.74
CA HIS A 71 -0.03 6.78 -24.20
C HIS A 71 -0.34 6.43 -22.74
N TYR A 72 -0.51 5.15 -22.43
CA TYR A 72 -0.68 4.68 -21.06
C TYR A 72 0.49 5.09 -20.14
N ARG A 73 1.74 4.93 -20.60
CA ARG A 73 2.94 5.34 -19.84
C ARG A 73 2.97 6.85 -19.58
N ALA A 74 2.63 7.65 -20.59
CA ALA A 74 2.55 9.10 -20.44
C ALA A 74 1.50 9.50 -19.40
N VAL A 75 0.33 8.84 -19.38
CA VAL A 75 -0.70 9.10 -18.36
C VAL A 75 -0.23 8.68 -16.96
N GLN A 76 0.51 7.57 -16.82
CA GLN A 76 1.14 7.24 -15.52
C GLN A 76 2.08 8.35 -15.05
N ASP A 77 2.87 8.94 -15.94
CA ASP A 77 3.80 10.01 -15.61
C ASP A 77 3.08 11.32 -15.24
N GLU A 78 2.01 11.68 -15.94
CA GLU A 78 1.14 12.80 -15.59
C GLU A 78 0.54 12.63 -14.18
N ILE A 79 0.05 11.43 -13.86
CA ILE A 79 -0.49 11.11 -12.52
C ILE A 79 0.60 11.26 -11.45
N ILE A 80 1.78 10.66 -11.68
CA ILE A 80 2.91 10.71 -10.73
C ILE A 80 3.33 12.17 -10.51
N GLN A 81 3.42 12.97 -11.57
CA GLN A 81 3.76 14.39 -11.48
C GLN A 81 2.71 15.16 -10.69
N ALA A 82 1.42 14.99 -10.98
CA ALA A 82 0.33 15.66 -10.27
C ALA A 82 0.36 15.37 -8.76
N LEU A 83 0.57 14.11 -8.38
CA LEU A 83 0.69 13.71 -6.97
C LEU A 83 1.97 14.24 -6.32
N SER A 84 3.10 14.23 -7.04
CA SER A 84 4.41 14.66 -6.52
C SER A 84 4.53 16.18 -6.39
N ASP A 85 3.82 16.93 -7.23
CA ASP A 85 3.79 18.39 -7.21
C ASP A 85 2.77 18.97 -6.23
N TYR A 86 1.77 18.18 -5.84
CA TYR A 86 0.75 18.64 -4.92
C TYR A 86 1.34 19.19 -3.62
N VAL A 87 1.03 20.45 -3.36
CA VAL A 87 1.29 21.14 -2.11
C VAL A 87 -0.05 21.35 -1.43
N GLU A 88 -0.17 20.87 -0.19
CA GLU A 88 -1.40 21.03 0.55
C GLU A 88 -1.60 22.52 0.92
N PRO A 89 -2.73 23.16 0.54
CA PRO A 89 -2.87 24.62 0.62
C PRO A 89 -2.80 25.22 2.02
N THR A 90 -3.24 24.49 3.04
CA THR A 90 -3.35 25.00 4.42
C THR A 90 -2.00 25.02 5.12
N SER A 91 -1.22 23.95 4.96
CA SER A 91 0.05 23.73 5.63
C SER A 91 1.27 24.07 4.77
N GLY A 92 1.10 24.19 3.45
CA GLY A 92 2.18 24.43 2.50
C GLY A 92 3.15 23.25 2.34
N ARG A 93 2.79 22.06 2.85
CA ARG A 93 3.63 20.87 2.83
C ARG A 93 3.22 19.95 1.69
N LYS A 94 4.18 19.16 1.18
CA LYS A 94 3.91 18.07 0.23
C LYS A 94 3.55 16.79 0.99
N PRO A 95 2.28 16.33 0.99
CA PRO A 95 1.85 15.18 1.80
C PRO A 95 2.18 13.85 1.14
N VAL A 96 2.32 13.80 -0.19
CA VAL A 96 2.69 12.59 -0.92
C VAL A 96 4.15 12.25 -0.63
N LEU A 97 4.39 11.03 -0.16
CA LEU A 97 5.71 10.48 0.11
C LEU A 97 6.36 9.96 -1.18
N PHE A 98 5.60 9.21 -1.98
CA PHE A 98 5.95 8.78 -3.33
C PHE A 98 4.69 8.47 -4.13
N ALA A 99 4.85 8.43 -5.46
CA ALA A 99 3.95 7.78 -6.40
C ALA A 99 4.80 6.93 -7.35
N LEU A 100 4.41 5.68 -7.57
CA LEU A 100 5.12 4.68 -8.36
C LEU A 100 4.19 4.10 -9.42
N ARG A 101 4.74 3.76 -10.58
CA ARG A 101 4.02 2.94 -11.56
C ARG A 101 3.76 1.55 -10.96
N LYS A 102 2.69 0.87 -11.39
CA LYS A 102 2.36 -0.49 -10.93
C LYS A 102 3.50 -1.49 -11.13
N GLU A 103 4.28 -1.31 -12.19
CA GLU A 103 5.44 -2.14 -12.53
C GLU A 103 6.53 -2.05 -11.45
N ASP A 104 6.75 -0.84 -10.94
CA ASP A 104 7.74 -0.56 -9.91
C ASP A 104 7.19 -0.88 -8.51
N ALA A 105 5.88 -0.80 -8.27
CA ALA A 105 5.27 -1.11 -6.97
C ALA A 105 5.42 -2.58 -6.54
N ARG A 106 5.84 -3.48 -7.44
CA ARG A 106 6.01 -4.90 -7.16
C ARG A 106 6.94 -5.19 -5.98
N PHE A 107 8.00 -4.40 -5.77
CA PHE A 107 8.91 -4.61 -4.63
C PHE A 107 8.25 -4.29 -3.27
N LEU A 108 7.11 -3.60 -3.27
CA LEU A 108 6.29 -3.36 -2.08
C LEU A 108 5.26 -4.49 -1.86
N ASN A 109 5.37 -5.60 -2.59
CA ASN A 109 4.36 -6.67 -2.67
C ASN A 109 2.98 -6.16 -3.12
N ILE A 110 2.99 -5.12 -3.95
CA ILE A 110 1.81 -4.53 -4.55
C ILE A 110 1.89 -4.77 -6.06
N TYR A 111 1.17 -5.78 -6.55
CA TYR A 111 1.18 -6.16 -7.97
C TYR A 111 -0.04 -7.01 -8.34
N GLY A 112 -0.16 -7.32 -9.64
CA GLY A 112 -1.24 -8.15 -10.20
C GLY A 112 -2.33 -7.33 -10.88
N GLU A 113 -3.34 -8.02 -11.39
CA GLU A 113 -4.42 -7.41 -12.18
C GLU A 113 -5.25 -6.40 -11.40
N GLN A 114 -5.34 -6.56 -10.08
CA GLN A 114 -6.10 -5.66 -9.20
C GLN A 114 -5.29 -4.46 -8.71
N ALA A 115 -3.98 -4.42 -8.94
CA ALA A 115 -3.16 -3.28 -8.56
C ALA A 115 -3.49 -2.08 -9.47
N GLY A 116 -3.70 -0.92 -8.86
CA GLY A 116 -3.86 0.33 -9.58
C GLY A 116 -2.64 0.66 -10.42
N ASP A 117 -2.84 1.39 -11.51
CA ASP A 117 -1.83 1.72 -12.52
C ASP A 117 -0.74 2.65 -11.99
N VAL A 118 -1.07 3.47 -10.98
CA VAL A 118 -0.13 4.19 -10.13
C VAL A 118 -0.49 3.96 -8.67
N VAL A 119 0.52 3.68 -7.85
CA VAL A 119 0.41 3.45 -6.41
C VAL A 119 1.11 4.57 -5.67
N TYR A 120 0.46 5.15 -4.65
CA TYR A 120 1.05 6.24 -3.90
C TYR A 120 0.98 6.01 -2.38
N ALA A 121 1.87 6.66 -1.65
CA ALA A 121 1.83 6.72 -0.20
C ALA A 121 1.91 8.16 0.29
N LEU A 122 1.34 8.41 1.45
CA LEU A 122 1.36 9.67 2.17
C LEU A 122 2.38 9.62 3.31
N LYS A 123 2.85 10.80 3.70
CA LYS A 123 3.63 10.98 4.92
C LYS A 123 2.77 10.69 6.15
N HIS A 124 3.41 10.19 7.21
CA HIS A 124 2.76 9.70 8.43
C HIS A 124 1.87 10.74 9.15
N ASP A 125 2.10 12.02 8.92
CA ASP A 125 1.47 13.16 9.60
C ASP A 125 0.26 13.74 8.84
N HIS A 126 -0.16 13.10 7.75
CA HIS A 126 -1.34 13.48 6.97
C HIS A 126 -2.40 12.35 7.00
N GLY A 127 -3.63 12.68 6.60
CA GLY A 127 -4.70 11.73 6.34
C GLY A 127 -5.19 10.90 7.54
N TYR A 128 -5.96 9.87 7.25
CA TYR A 128 -6.66 9.02 8.23
C TYR A 128 -5.72 8.02 8.95
N GLN A 129 -6.27 6.95 9.54
CA GLN A 129 -5.55 6.08 10.48
C GLN A 129 -4.68 5.00 9.83
N HIS A 130 -5.05 4.58 8.62
CA HIS A 130 -4.40 3.55 7.82
C HIS A 130 -4.76 3.76 6.33
N GLY A 131 -4.21 2.94 5.45
CA GLY A 131 -4.50 2.97 4.01
C GLY A 131 -3.28 3.42 3.19
N PRO A 132 -3.23 4.66 2.70
CA PRO A 132 -2.14 5.14 1.83
C PRO A 132 -0.88 5.49 2.60
N PHE A 133 -0.36 4.58 3.42
CA PHE A 133 0.81 4.82 4.24
C PHE A 133 1.71 3.59 4.21
N LEU A 134 3.02 3.80 4.29
CA LEU A 134 3.94 2.69 4.46
C LEU A 134 3.77 2.04 5.85
N PRO A 135 4.06 0.73 6.00
CA PRO A 135 4.06 0.05 7.29
C PRO A 135 5.01 0.68 8.33
N THR A 136 5.97 1.49 7.88
CA THR A 136 6.91 2.23 8.74
C THR A 136 6.34 3.54 9.28
N ALA A 137 5.09 3.88 8.98
CA ALA A 137 4.49 5.12 9.47
C ALA A 137 4.25 5.04 10.98
N ASP A 138 4.87 5.96 11.70
CA ASP A 138 4.75 6.16 13.14
C ASP A 138 4.31 7.60 13.38
N TRP A 139 3.24 7.82 14.15
CA TRP A 139 2.70 9.16 14.38
C TRP A 139 1.96 9.27 15.71
N GLN A 140 2.32 10.26 16.52
CA GLN A 140 1.65 10.61 17.79
C GLN A 140 1.31 9.39 18.68
N GLY A 141 2.25 8.46 18.82
CA GLY A 141 2.10 7.27 19.67
C GLY A 141 1.37 6.09 19.01
N GLY A 142 0.86 6.23 17.78
CA GLY A 142 0.40 5.11 16.97
C GLY A 142 1.41 4.70 15.90
N SER A 143 1.26 3.48 15.40
CA SER A 143 2.17 2.84 14.45
C SER A 143 1.39 2.00 13.47
N LEU A 144 1.79 1.99 12.20
CA LEU A 144 1.27 1.05 11.21
C LEU A 144 1.96 -0.31 11.21
N ARG A 145 3.00 -0.49 12.03
CA ARG A 145 3.60 -1.80 12.24
C ARG A 145 2.56 -2.73 12.86
N GLY A 146 2.41 -3.91 12.27
CA GLY A 146 1.57 -4.96 12.82
C GLY A 146 2.15 -5.51 14.12
N LEU A 147 1.27 -6.04 14.96
CA LEU A 147 1.66 -6.81 16.15
C LEU A 147 2.03 -8.24 15.73
N PHE A 148 3.12 -8.76 16.31
CA PHE A 148 3.49 -10.17 16.21
C PHE A 148 4.03 -10.67 17.56
N ALA A 149 3.46 -11.76 18.07
CA ALA A 149 3.94 -12.45 19.26
C ALA A 149 3.72 -13.96 19.15
N LEU A 150 4.71 -14.74 19.61
CA LEU A 150 4.65 -16.19 19.71
C LEU A 150 4.87 -16.63 21.15
N SER A 151 4.17 -17.67 21.58
CA SER A 151 4.36 -18.31 22.88
C SER A 151 4.06 -19.80 22.83
N GLY A 152 4.92 -20.63 23.41
CA GLY A 152 4.74 -22.07 23.48
C GLY A 152 6.04 -22.84 23.59
N PRO A 153 5.98 -24.18 23.54
CA PRO A 153 7.16 -25.04 23.51
C PRO A 153 8.09 -24.69 22.34
N GLY A 154 9.40 -24.66 22.58
CA GLY A 154 10.42 -24.37 21.57
C GLY A 154 10.54 -22.90 21.17
N ILE A 155 9.74 -21.99 21.74
CA ILE A 155 9.79 -20.55 21.46
C ILE A 155 10.60 -19.84 22.54
N ARG A 156 11.57 -19.01 22.13
CA ARG A 156 12.38 -18.20 23.04
C ARG A 156 11.51 -17.26 23.86
N LYS A 157 11.79 -17.17 25.16
CA LYS A 157 11.04 -16.35 26.10
C LYS A 157 11.72 -15.00 26.32
N GLY A 158 10.91 -13.94 26.41
CA GLY A 158 11.37 -12.60 26.78
C GLY A 158 12.31 -11.96 25.74
N VAL A 159 12.22 -12.38 24.49
CA VAL A 159 13.04 -11.84 23.40
C VAL A 159 12.21 -10.96 22.48
N GLN A 160 12.82 -9.87 22.03
CA GLN A 160 12.34 -9.09 20.91
C GLN A 160 13.14 -9.48 19.66
N ILE A 161 12.45 -9.69 18.55
CA ILE A 161 13.10 -9.99 17.27
C ILE A 161 13.49 -8.66 16.63
N GLU A 162 14.78 -8.46 16.39
CA GLU A 162 15.32 -7.20 15.84
C GLU A 162 15.16 -7.05 14.33
N ARG A 163 15.07 -8.17 13.58
CA ARG A 163 14.83 -8.11 12.14
C ARG A 163 13.37 -7.76 11.84
N ASN A 164 13.13 -7.23 10.64
CA ASN A 164 11.77 -7.13 10.10
C ASN A 164 11.16 -8.54 9.99
N VAL A 165 9.96 -8.72 10.54
CA VAL A 165 9.11 -9.89 10.35
C VAL A 165 7.96 -9.47 9.46
N TRP A 166 7.77 -10.17 8.34
CA TRP A 166 6.71 -9.89 7.39
C TRP A 166 5.49 -10.78 7.65
N CYS A 167 4.28 -10.32 7.33
CA CYS A 167 3.09 -11.17 7.46
C CYS A 167 3.21 -12.48 6.64
N ILE A 168 3.94 -12.45 5.53
CA ILE A 168 4.21 -13.64 4.70
C ILE A 168 5.13 -14.66 5.37
N ASP A 169 5.89 -14.28 6.41
CA ASP A 169 6.76 -15.18 7.18
C ASP A 169 5.95 -16.11 8.12
N LEU A 170 4.67 -15.80 8.36
CA LEU A 170 3.84 -16.51 9.35
C LEU A 170 3.51 -17.93 8.93
N VAL A 171 3.08 -18.13 7.67
CA VAL A 171 2.73 -19.44 7.13
C VAL A 171 3.90 -20.43 7.21
N PRO A 172 5.10 -20.13 6.67
CA PRO A 172 6.22 -21.08 6.75
C PRO A 172 6.65 -21.34 8.19
N THR A 173 6.57 -20.34 9.07
CA THR A 173 6.91 -20.49 10.50
C THR A 173 5.94 -21.43 11.22
N ILE A 174 4.63 -21.30 10.99
CA ILE A 174 3.62 -22.17 11.59
C ILE A 174 3.73 -23.59 11.04
N CYS A 175 3.92 -23.75 9.73
CA CYS A 175 4.12 -25.07 9.12
C CYS A 175 5.34 -25.78 9.70
N HIS A 176 6.46 -25.06 9.85
CA HIS A 176 7.67 -25.59 10.46
C HIS A 176 7.43 -26.06 11.91
N LEU A 177 6.79 -25.23 12.74
CA LEU A 177 6.46 -25.60 14.13
C LEU A 177 5.47 -26.76 14.25
N ALA A 178 4.61 -26.95 13.25
CA ALA A 178 3.62 -28.03 13.23
C ALA A 178 4.13 -29.33 12.57
N GLY A 179 5.34 -29.32 12.00
CA GLY A 179 5.84 -30.43 11.18
C GLY A 179 5.04 -30.63 9.89
N TRP A 180 4.40 -29.58 9.38
CA TRP A 180 3.60 -29.62 8.17
C TRP A 180 4.43 -29.25 6.94
N PRO A 181 4.08 -29.80 5.76
CA PRO A 181 4.64 -29.30 4.52
C PRO A 181 4.26 -27.82 4.33
N VAL A 182 5.26 -27.02 3.93
CA VAL A 182 5.05 -25.62 3.56
C VAL A 182 4.36 -25.58 2.19
N PRO A 183 3.30 -24.76 1.99
CA PRO A 183 2.68 -24.60 0.68
C PRO A 183 3.70 -24.21 -0.38
N ARG A 184 3.63 -24.83 -1.56
CA ARG A 184 4.65 -24.72 -2.62
C ARG A 184 4.92 -23.28 -3.08
N ASP A 185 3.91 -22.41 -3.01
CA ASP A 185 3.94 -21.03 -3.52
C ASP A 185 4.19 -20.00 -2.38
N THR A 186 4.73 -20.45 -1.24
CA THR A 186 5.05 -19.58 -0.11
C THR A 186 6.27 -18.70 -0.42
N GLU A 187 6.12 -17.37 -0.30
CA GLU A 187 7.20 -16.40 -0.55
C GLU A 187 7.99 -15.99 0.71
N GLY A 188 7.39 -16.13 1.90
CA GLY A 188 8.02 -15.76 3.17
C GLY A 188 9.03 -16.78 3.69
N ALA A 189 9.69 -16.45 4.81
CA ALA A 189 10.70 -17.30 5.43
C ALA A 189 10.37 -17.67 6.88
N VAL A 190 10.85 -18.83 7.33
CA VAL A 190 10.72 -19.27 8.73
C VAL A 190 11.43 -18.28 9.67
N ILE A 191 10.77 -17.90 10.76
CA ILE A 191 11.30 -17.00 11.77
C ILE A 191 12.16 -17.77 12.79
N TYR A 192 13.30 -18.30 12.34
CA TYR A 192 14.21 -19.08 13.18
C TYR A 192 14.70 -18.35 14.44
N GLN A 193 14.77 -17.01 14.39
CA GLN A 193 15.14 -16.18 15.56
C GLN A 193 14.15 -16.33 16.73
N ALA A 194 12.94 -16.82 16.48
CA ALA A 194 11.92 -17.06 17.50
C ALA A 194 12.16 -18.37 18.28
N PHE A 195 13.02 -19.28 17.83
CA PHE A 195 13.13 -20.64 18.38
C PHE A 195 14.30 -20.79 19.36
N GLU A 196 14.13 -21.64 20.37
CA GLU A 196 15.17 -21.94 21.39
C GLU A 196 16.41 -22.57 20.76
N GLU A 197 16.21 -23.46 19.78
CA GLU A 197 17.26 -24.06 18.96
C GLU A 197 17.06 -23.70 17.48
N PRO A 198 18.01 -22.99 16.85
CA PRO A 198 17.91 -22.71 15.43
C PRO A 198 18.27 -23.96 14.61
N GLY A 199 17.29 -24.78 14.23
CA GLY A 199 17.45 -25.75 13.13
C GLY A 199 16.93 -27.19 13.30
N CYS A 200 15.83 -27.44 14.02
CA CYS A 200 15.16 -28.74 14.03
C CYS A 200 13.98 -28.81 13.05
#